data_AF-A0A0C4F498-F1
#
_entry.id   AF-A0A0C4F498-F1
#
_cell.length_a   1.000
_cell.length_b   1.000
_cell.length_c   1.000
_cell.angle_alpha   90.00
_cell.angle_beta   90.00
_cell.angle_gamma   90.00
#
_symmetry.space_group_name_H-M   'P 1'
#
loop_
_entity.id
_entity.type
_entity.pdbx_description
1 polymer ?
#
loop_
_entity_poly.entity_id
_entity_poly.type
_entity_poly.pdbx_seq_one_letter_code
_entity_poly.pdbx_strand_id
1 'polypeptide(L)'
;MYKMKEERVVEPQTMAHLISSTLYQKRFGPYFVEPVVAGLDSKNEPFIAATDLIGCINYRVPCPNLLDNDNWLRTELCKDFVVSGTASSKLFGMAEALWEPDLAPEDLFETISQTLLNAVDRDAYSGWGAVVWIIEADQVTKRVLKSRMD
;
A
#
# COMPACT_ATOMS: atom_id res chain seq x y z
N MET A 1 -5.11 -22.41 -0.80
CA MET A 1 -6.08 -23.08 0.09
C MET A 1 -7.41 -22.30 0.18
N TYR A 2 -7.42 -20.98 0.38
CA TYR A 2 -8.66 -20.18 0.44
C TYR A 2 -9.58 -20.34 -0.78
N LYS A 3 -9.05 -20.09 -1.99
CA LYS A 3 -9.79 -20.22 -3.26
C LYS A 3 -10.42 -21.60 -3.48
N MET A 4 -9.81 -22.66 -2.96
CA MET A 4 -10.32 -24.03 -3.08
C MET A 4 -11.42 -24.34 -2.05
N LYS A 5 -11.44 -23.63 -0.92
CA LYS A 5 -12.43 -23.85 0.15
C LYS A 5 -13.66 -22.97 -0.02
N GLU A 6 -13.44 -21.70 -0.37
CA GLU A 6 -14.48 -20.67 -0.47
C GLU A 6 -14.95 -20.46 -1.92
N GLU A 7 -14.35 -21.17 -2.88
CA GLU A 7 -14.62 -21.08 -4.33
C GLU A 7 -14.56 -19.64 -4.91
N ARG A 8 -13.99 -18.69 -4.17
CA ARG A 8 -13.87 -17.28 -4.54
C ARG A 8 -12.46 -16.75 -4.36
N VAL A 9 -12.15 -15.68 -5.07
CA VAL A 9 -10.90 -14.94 -4.88
C VAL A 9 -10.96 -14.15 -3.57
N VAL A 10 -9.81 -14.02 -2.90
CA VAL A 10 -9.72 -13.28 -1.64
C VAL A 10 -9.84 -11.79 -1.94
N GLU A 11 -10.73 -11.10 -1.24
CA GLU A 11 -10.83 -9.64 -1.28
C GLU A 11 -9.62 -8.98 -0.59
N PRO A 12 -9.13 -7.82 -1.06
CA PRO A 12 -7.98 -7.14 -0.48
C PRO A 12 -8.10 -6.90 1.04
N GLN A 13 -9.29 -6.52 1.52
CA GLN A 13 -9.57 -6.32 2.94
C GLN A 13 -9.41 -7.61 3.74
N THR A 14 -9.91 -8.72 3.20
CA THR A 14 -9.79 -10.04 3.84
C THR A 14 -8.33 -10.49 3.87
N MET A 15 -7.57 -10.21 2.81
CA MET A 15 -6.13 -10.50 2.76
C MET A 15 -5.36 -9.72 3.81
N ALA A 16 -5.64 -8.42 3.99
CA ALA A 16 -4.97 -7.60 5.00
C ALA A 16 -5.20 -8.14 6.44
N HIS A 17 -6.42 -8.56 6.76
CA HIS A 17 -6.72 -9.18 8.06
C HIS A 17 -6.05 -10.56 8.21
N LEU A 18 -5.97 -11.34 7.14
CA LEU A 18 -5.26 -12.62 7.16
C LEU A 18 -3.77 -12.42 7.45
N ILE A 19 -3.13 -11.45 6.78
CA ILE A 19 -1.73 -11.10 7.02
C ILE A 19 -1.53 -10.62 8.46
N SER A 20 -2.37 -9.71 8.94
CA SER A 20 -2.33 -9.20 10.32
C SER A 20 -2.39 -10.33 11.35
N SER A 21 -3.36 -11.24 11.21
CA SER A 21 -3.50 -12.37 12.12
C SER A 21 -2.30 -13.33 12.05
N THR A 22 -1.73 -13.54 10.87
CA THR A 22 -0.56 -14.40 10.66
C THR A 22 0.70 -13.81 11.30
N LEU A 23 0.90 -12.49 11.20
CA LEU A 23 2.01 -11.79 11.86
C LEU A 23 1.84 -11.80 13.38
N TYR A 24 0.63 -11.53 13.86
CA TYR A 24 0.35 -11.48 15.30
C TYR A 24 0.48 -12.85 15.99
N GLN A 25 0.22 -13.96 15.30
CA GLN A 25 0.49 -15.31 15.81
C GLN A 25 1.96 -15.52 16.22
N LYS A 26 2.88 -14.77 15.61
CA LYS A 26 4.31 -14.79 15.89
C LYS A 26 4.77 -13.57 16.68
N ARG A 27 3.89 -12.96 17.50
CA ARG A 27 4.19 -11.74 18.28
C ARG A 27 5.49 -11.76 19.08
N PHE A 28 5.87 -12.91 19.64
CA PHE A 28 7.09 -13.07 20.47
C PHE A 28 8.31 -13.61 19.71
N GLY A 29 8.20 -13.74 18.39
CA GLY A 29 9.27 -14.11 17.47
C GLY A 29 8.84 -13.74 16.06
N PRO A 30 8.70 -12.42 15.77
CA PRO A 30 8.01 -11.92 14.59
C PRO A 30 8.77 -12.24 13.31
N TYR A 31 8.06 -12.24 12.20
CA TYR A 31 8.69 -12.15 10.89
C TYR A 31 9.19 -10.71 10.72
N PHE A 32 10.45 -10.54 10.34
CA PHE A 32 11.03 -9.22 10.06
C PHE A 32 10.61 -8.72 8.67
N VAL A 33 9.31 -8.53 8.51
CA VAL A 33 8.68 -8.07 7.27
C VAL A 33 7.63 -7.02 7.60
N GLU A 34 7.49 -6.05 6.71
CA GLU A 34 6.44 -5.04 6.75
C GLU A 34 5.64 -5.11 5.43
N PRO A 35 4.60 -5.96 5.37
CA PRO A 35 3.82 -6.14 4.15
C PRO A 35 3.04 -4.90 3.74
N VAL A 36 2.95 -4.68 2.43
CA VAL A 36 2.01 -3.75 1.80
C VAL A 36 1.05 -4.54 0.92
N VAL A 37 -0.24 -4.30 1.09
CA VAL A 37 -1.34 -4.85 0.31
C VAL A 37 -1.94 -3.72 -0.51
N ALA A 38 -2.03 -3.92 -1.82
CA ALA A 38 -2.72 -3.02 -2.74
C ALA A 38 -3.59 -3.84 -3.69
N GLY A 39 -4.79 -3.36 -3.97
CA GLY A 39 -5.70 -3.99 -4.91
C GLY A 39 -7.01 -3.24 -5.04
N LEU A 40 -7.85 -3.72 -5.95
CA LEU A 40 -9.23 -3.27 -6.11
C LEU A 40 -10.16 -4.32 -5.50
N ASP A 41 -11.22 -3.86 -4.83
CA ASP A 41 -12.26 -4.75 -4.35
C ASP A 41 -13.21 -5.18 -5.49
N SER A 42 -14.17 -6.06 -5.18
CA SER A 42 -15.22 -6.48 -6.14
C SER A 42 -16.11 -5.35 -6.68
N LYS A 43 -16.05 -4.14 -6.11
CA LYS A 43 -16.75 -2.93 -6.59
C LYS A 43 -15.82 -1.98 -7.38
N ASN A 44 -14.57 -2.38 -7.61
CA ASN A 44 -13.50 -1.55 -8.18
C ASN A 44 -13.10 -0.34 -7.33
N GLU A 45 -13.35 -0.39 -6.01
CA GLU A 45 -12.86 0.60 -5.08
C GLU A 45 -11.41 0.28 -4.67
N PRO A 46 -10.49 1.27 -4.71
CA PRO A 46 -9.10 1.05 -4.36
C PRO A 46 -8.93 0.80 -2.86
N PHE A 47 -8.18 -0.24 -2.54
CA PHE A 47 -7.81 -0.61 -1.18
C PHE A 47 -6.29 -0.72 -1.05
N ILE A 48 -5.74 0.03 -0.10
CA ILE A 48 -4.33 -0.03 0.29
C ILE A 48 -4.21 -0.21 1.80
N ALA A 49 -3.28 -1.06 2.20
CA ALA A 49 -2.97 -1.34 3.59
C ALA A 49 -1.48 -1.66 3.75
N ALA A 50 -0.84 -1.12 4.76
CA ALA A 50 0.46 -1.60 5.24
C ALA A 50 0.28 -2.25 6.61
N THR A 51 1.14 -3.20 6.95
CA THR A 51 1.20 -3.76 8.30
C THR A 51 2.60 -3.64 8.87
N ASP A 52 2.70 -3.33 10.17
CA ASP A 52 3.96 -3.48 10.89
C ASP A 52 4.32 -4.96 11.08
N LEU A 53 5.51 -5.22 11.63
CA LEU A 53 6.02 -6.58 11.87
C LEU A 53 5.20 -7.42 12.86
N ILE A 54 4.29 -6.80 13.62
CA ILE A 54 3.40 -7.49 14.58
C ILE A 54 1.95 -7.56 14.09
N GLY A 55 1.64 -7.07 12.90
CA GLY A 55 0.30 -7.14 12.30
C GLY A 55 -0.62 -5.98 12.65
N CYS A 56 -0.12 -4.86 13.16
CA CYS A 56 -0.89 -3.62 13.22
C CYS A 56 -1.15 -3.14 11.79
N ILE A 57 -2.43 -3.00 11.43
CA ILE A 57 -2.83 -2.61 10.08
C ILE A 57 -3.00 -1.09 10.02
N ASN A 58 -2.30 -0.45 9.08
CA ASN A 58 -2.52 0.92 8.66
C ASN A 58 -3.19 0.88 7.27
N TYR A 59 -4.50 1.13 7.22
CA TYR A 59 -5.28 0.97 6.00
C TYR A 59 -6.36 2.03 5.85
N ARG A 60 -6.68 2.33 4.59
CA ARG A 60 -7.84 3.13 4.21
C ARG A 60 -9.12 2.35 4.50
N VAL A 61 -9.92 2.80 5.46
CA VAL A 61 -11.35 2.45 5.53
C VAL A 61 -12.11 3.54 4.77
N PRO A 62 -12.96 3.23 3.77
CA PRO A 62 -13.95 4.20 3.31
C PRO A 62 -14.86 4.52 4.51
N CYS A 63 -14.78 5.74 5.02
CA CYS A 63 -15.76 6.21 6.00
C CYS A 63 -17.10 6.31 5.25
N PRO A 64 -18.12 5.50 5.57
CA PRO A 64 -19.42 5.67 4.96
C PRO A 64 -19.98 6.97 5.55
N ASN A 65 -19.92 8.04 4.75
CA ASN A 65 -20.45 9.37 5.03
C ASN A 65 -19.69 10.20 6.09
N LEU A 66 -19.24 11.37 5.64
CA LEU A 66 -18.77 12.51 6.44
C LEU A 66 -19.82 13.09 7.43
N LEU A 67 -20.91 12.38 7.70
CA LEU A 67 -22.05 12.84 8.51
C LEU A 67 -22.21 12.06 9.83
N ASP A 68 -21.43 11.01 10.05
CA ASP A 68 -21.48 10.21 11.28
C ASP A 68 -20.47 10.75 12.29
N ASN A 69 -20.86 11.86 12.93
CA ASN A 69 -20.07 12.67 13.86
C ASN A 69 -19.72 11.96 15.18
N ASP A 70 -20.09 10.68 15.36
CA ASP A 70 -20.02 9.96 16.63
C ASP A 70 -18.96 8.85 16.68
N ASN A 71 -18.13 8.70 15.64
CA ASN A 71 -17.06 7.69 15.60
C ASN A 71 -15.68 8.31 15.34
N TRP A 72 -15.25 9.19 16.26
CA TRP A 72 -13.94 9.88 16.22
C TRP A 72 -12.72 8.92 16.23
N LEU A 73 -12.92 7.62 16.46
CA LEU A 73 -11.88 6.58 16.54
C LEU A 73 -11.63 5.80 15.23
N ARG A 74 -12.43 6.02 14.16
CA ARG A 74 -12.25 5.31 12.86
C ARG A 74 -11.88 6.22 11.69
N THR A 75 -11.58 7.49 11.98
CA THR A 75 -11.34 8.52 10.99
C THR A 75 -9.83 8.80 10.92
N GLU A 76 -9.27 8.82 9.70
CA GLU A 76 -7.97 9.41 9.33
C GLU A 76 -6.67 8.59 9.42
N LEU A 77 -6.70 7.26 9.31
CA LEU A 77 -5.46 6.51 9.02
C LEU A 77 -5.35 6.22 7.52
N CYS A 78 -4.54 7.04 6.84
CA CYS A 78 -4.16 6.99 5.42
C CYS A 78 -5.31 6.98 4.41
N LYS A 79 -5.77 8.18 4.01
CA LYS A 79 -6.66 8.34 2.83
C LYS A 79 -5.88 8.25 1.51
N ASP A 80 -4.55 8.33 1.57
CA ASP A 80 -3.76 8.89 0.47
C ASP A 80 -2.76 7.87 -0.12
N PHE A 81 -1.82 7.39 0.70
CA PHE A 81 -0.79 6.44 0.28
C PHE A 81 -0.26 5.64 1.49
N VAL A 82 0.46 4.56 1.22
CA VAL A 82 1.17 3.75 2.24
C VAL A 82 2.60 3.48 1.77
N VAL A 83 3.55 3.44 2.70
CA VAL A 83 4.97 3.20 2.40
C VAL A 83 5.56 2.22 3.41
N SER A 84 6.59 1.49 3.00
CA SER A 84 7.33 0.56 3.84
C SER A 84 8.76 0.38 3.30
N GLY A 85 9.67 -0.11 4.14
CA GLY A 85 11.05 -0.40 3.78
C GLY A 85 12.06 0.61 4.36
N THR A 86 13.33 0.44 4.00
CA THR A 86 14.44 1.23 4.55
C THR A 86 14.38 2.71 4.16
N ALA A 87 13.79 3.02 3.00
CA ALA A 87 13.57 4.38 2.53
C ALA A 87 12.23 4.99 2.98
N SER A 88 11.46 4.34 3.87
CA SER A 88 10.11 4.75 4.27
C SER A 88 10.02 6.23 4.69
N SER A 89 10.95 6.74 5.49
CA SER A 89 10.97 8.15 5.90
C SER A 89 11.13 9.14 4.73
N LYS A 90 11.93 8.79 3.72
CA LYS A 90 12.10 9.60 2.50
C LYS A 90 10.87 9.47 1.60
N LEU A 91 10.31 8.27 1.49
CA LEU A 91 9.09 8.00 0.74
C LEU A 91 7.90 8.78 1.29
N PHE A 92 7.74 8.85 2.61
CA PHE A 92 6.70 9.68 3.25
C PHE A 92 6.79 11.13 2.81
N GLY A 93 7.96 11.77 2.97
CA GLY A 93 8.12 13.18 2.59
C GLY A 93 7.91 13.46 1.10
N MET A 94 8.33 12.54 0.22
CA MET A 94 8.12 12.67 -1.22
C MET A 94 6.67 12.40 -1.63
N ALA A 95 5.99 11.45 -0.97
CA ALA A 95 4.60 11.14 -1.24
C ALA A 95 3.68 12.28 -0.77
N GLU A 96 3.90 12.84 0.42
CA GLU A 96 3.13 14.00 0.91
C GLU A 96 3.24 15.22 -0.02
N ALA A 97 4.39 15.41 -0.66
CA ALA A 97 4.63 16.57 -1.52
C ALA A 97 4.03 16.44 -2.92
N LEU A 98 3.92 15.22 -3.46
CA LEU A 98 3.56 14.97 -4.86
C LEU A 98 2.18 14.33 -5.03
N TRP A 99 1.63 13.72 -3.97
CA TRP A 99 0.35 13.05 -4.04
C TRP A 99 -0.80 14.05 -4.01
N GLU A 100 -1.79 13.79 -4.87
CA GLU A 100 -3.07 14.49 -4.89
C GLU A 100 -4.21 13.46 -5.00
N PRO A 101 -5.41 13.78 -4.49
CA PRO A 101 -6.56 12.89 -4.63
C PRO A 101 -6.99 12.77 -6.11
N ASP A 102 -7.56 11.61 -6.45
CA ASP A 102 -8.22 11.34 -7.74
C ASP A 102 -7.34 11.52 -8.99
N LEU A 103 -6.03 11.24 -8.87
CA LEU A 103 -5.10 11.21 -10.01
C LEU A 103 -5.50 10.16 -11.05
N ALA A 104 -5.39 10.52 -12.34
CA ALA A 104 -5.55 9.58 -13.43
C ALA A 104 -4.41 8.53 -13.42
N PRO A 105 -4.58 7.34 -14.04
CA PRO A 105 -3.58 6.26 -13.99
C PRO A 105 -2.18 6.67 -14.46
N GLU A 106 -2.08 7.51 -15.49
CA GLU A 106 -0.78 8.00 -16.00
C GLU A 106 -0.16 9.04 -15.06
N ASP A 107 -0.96 9.95 -14.51
CA ASP A 107 -0.48 10.95 -13.54
C ASP A 107 -0.05 10.27 -12.24
N LEU A 108 -0.80 9.26 -11.78
CA LEU A 108 -0.43 8.43 -10.63
C LEU A 108 0.87 7.67 -10.89
N PHE A 109 1.06 7.17 -12.11
CA PHE A 109 2.31 6.53 -12.51
C PHE A 109 3.49 7.50 -12.45
N GLU A 110 3.35 8.73 -12.94
CA GLU A 110 4.41 9.74 -12.84
C GLU A 110 4.69 10.11 -11.37
N THR A 111 3.64 10.35 -10.58
CA THR A 111 3.76 10.67 -9.15
C THR A 111 4.51 9.58 -8.39
N ILE A 112 4.08 8.31 -8.50
CA ILE A 112 4.75 7.20 -7.79
C ILE A 112 6.18 6.96 -8.30
N SER A 113 6.42 7.18 -9.60
CA SER A 113 7.75 7.04 -10.20
C SER A 113 8.71 8.09 -9.64
N GLN A 114 8.29 9.35 -9.56
CA GLN A 114 9.09 10.42 -8.99
C GLN A 114 9.29 10.23 -7.48
N THR A 115 8.25 9.82 -6.74
CA THR A 115 8.35 9.52 -5.31
C THR A 115 9.38 8.43 -5.06
N LEU A 116 9.33 7.32 -5.81
CA LEU A 116 10.28 6.21 -5.67
C LEU A 116 11.70 6.64 -6.02
N LEU A 117 11.92 7.17 -7.23
CA LEU A 117 13.26 7.49 -7.72
C LEU A 117 13.98 8.51 -6.83
N ASN A 118 13.28 9.54 -6.35
CA ASN A 118 13.89 10.55 -5.48
C ASN A 118 14.16 10.02 -4.06
N ALA A 119 13.32 9.13 -3.54
CA ALA A 119 13.49 8.57 -2.21
C ALA A 119 14.62 7.52 -2.16
N VAL A 120 14.68 6.61 -3.15
CA VAL A 120 15.71 5.56 -3.21
C VAL A 120 17.09 6.14 -3.51
N ASP A 121 17.18 7.21 -4.31
CA ASP A 121 18.42 7.96 -4.54
C ASP A 121 19.01 8.64 -3.28
N ARG A 122 18.31 8.54 -2.14
CA ARG A 122 18.74 9.02 -0.82
C ARG A 122 18.84 7.89 0.22
N ASP A 123 18.76 6.63 -0.20
CA ASP A 123 18.87 5.48 0.68
C ASP A 123 19.93 4.49 0.17
N ALA A 124 20.94 4.20 0.99
CA ALA A 124 22.02 3.30 0.60
C ALA A 124 21.60 1.82 0.52
N TYR A 125 20.44 1.46 1.07
CA TYR A 125 19.96 0.08 1.12
C TYR A 125 18.87 -0.23 0.08
N SER A 126 18.36 0.78 -0.63
CA SER A 126 17.28 0.67 -1.62
C SER A 126 17.68 1.37 -2.91
N GLY A 127 17.51 0.72 -4.07
CA GLY A 127 17.92 1.27 -5.36
C GLY A 127 17.94 0.18 -6.44
N TRP A 128 18.83 0.32 -7.43
CA TRP A 128 19.02 -0.66 -8.53
C TRP A 128 17.77 -0.92 -9.40
N GLY A 129 17.07 0.16 -9.69
CA GLY A 129 15.84 0.19 -10.47
C GLY A 129 14.60 0.21 -9.59
N ALA A 130 13.46 0.41 -10.22
CA ALA A 130 12.16 0.27 -9.57
C ALA A 130 11.19 -0.42 -10.52
N VAL A 131 10.20 -1.11 -9.95
CA VAL A 131 9.11 -1.72 -10.71
C VAL A 131 7.81 -1.14 -10.19
N VAL A 132 7.06 -0.52 -11.09
CA VAL A 132 5.76 0.08 -10.79
C VAL A 132 4.68 -0.79 -11.42
N TRP A 133 3.67 -1.10 -10.60
CA TRP A 133 2.46 -1.80 -11.02
C TRP A 133 1.29 -0.84 -10.90
N ILE A 134 0.59 -0.59 -12.00
CA ILE A 134 -0.66 0.17 -12.03
C ILE A 134 -1.79 -0.85 -12.17
N ILE A 135 -2.73 -0.83 -11.22
CA ILE A 135 -3.84 -1.77 -11.14
C ILE A 135 -5.12 -1.01 -11.47
N GLU A 136 -5.72 -1.36 -12.60
CA GLU A 136 -7.02 -0.87 -13.04
C GLU A 136 -8.05 -2.01 -12.97
N ALA A 137 -9.33 -1.70 -13.16
CA ALA A 137 -10.41 -2.69 -13.06
C ALA A 137 -10.32 -3.80 -14.12
N ASP A 138 -9.78 -3.46 -15.29
CA ASP A 138 -9.70 -4.32 -16.47
C ASP A 138 -8.28 -4.84 -16.74
N GLN A 139 -7.25 -4.07 -16.37
CA GLN A 139 -5.85 -4.40 -16.68
C GLN A 139 -4.88 -4.09 -15.54
N VAL A 140 -3.72 -4.75 -15.61
CA VAL A 140 -2.58 -4.47 -14.73
C VAL A 140 -1.36 -4.15 -15.59
N THR A 141 -0.89 -2.92 -15.48
CA THR A 141 0.26 -2.42 -16.25
C THR A 141 1.52 -2.50 -15.41
N LYS A 142 2.55 -3.17 -15.93
CA LYS A 142 3.87 -3.25 -15.30
C LYS A 142 4.87 -2.37 -16.06
N ARG A 143 5.53 -1.44 -15.34
CA ARG A 143 6.60 -0.60 -15.89
C ARG A 143 7.87 -0.74 -15.05
N VAL A 144 9.01 -0.90 -15.72
CA VAL A 144 10.32 -0.97 -15.08
C VAL A 144 11.02 0.37 -15.28
N LEU A 145 11.35 1.02 -14.17
CA LEU A 145 12.04 2.31 -14.14
C LEU A 145 13.54 2.10 -14.06
N LYS A 146 14.26 2.86 -14.86
CA LYS A 146 15.72 2.94 -14.78
C LYS A 146 16.08 3.98 -13.72
N SER A 147 16.77 3.54 -12.66
CA SER A 147 17.30 4.44 -11.61
C SER A 147 18.84 4.43 -11.63
N ARG A 148 19.43 5.11 -10.65
CA ARG A 148 20.85 5.00 -10.34
C ARG A 148 21.24 3.56 -9.94
N MET A 149 22.48 3.18 -10.23
CA MET A 149 23.04 1.82 -10.06
C MET A 149 24.31 1.83 -9.18
N ASP A 150 24.38 2.76 -8.23
CA ASP A 150 25.44 2.92 -7.23
C ASP A 150 24.97 2.52 -5.83
#